data_AF-A0A3D6C6H8-F1
#
_entry.id   AF-A0A3D6C6H8-F1
#
_cell.length_a   1.000
_cell.length_b   1.000
_cell.length_c   1.000
_cell.angle_alpha   90.00
_cell.angle_beta   90.00
_cell.angle_gamma   90.00
#
_symmetry.space_group_name_H-M   'P 1'
#
loop_
_entity.id
_entity.type
_entity.pdbx_description
1 polymer ?
#
loop_
_entity_poly.entity_id
_entity_poly.type
_entity_poly.pdbx_seq_one_letter_code
_entity_poly.pdbx_strand_id
1 'polypeptide(L)'
;MKIAVTAWGNRVSPVFDSARTLLIAGIENKSVSHTTYVSFHPGDIQGLSVLLKRLGVPILICGAISTSPAEALTENRIKLISFVSGNALEILATFARRNAIDTVHMMPGSPLR
;
A
#
# COMPACT_ATOMS: atom_id res chain seq x y z
N MET A 1 4.28 12.29 -6.69
CA MET A 1 3.35 11.82 -5.63
C MET A 1 4.03 10.75 -4.78
N LYS A 2 3.45 10.31 -3.65
CA LYS A 2 3.98 9.17 -2.87
C LYS A 2 2.97 8.05 -2.73
N ILE A 3 3.47 6.82 -2.63
CA ILE A 3 2.67 5.60 -2.45
C ILE A 3 3.31 4.75 -1.37
N ALA A 4 2.51 4.12 -0.52
CA ALA A 4 2.96 3.10 0.41
C ALA A 4 2.48 1.72 -0.02
N VAL A 5 3.28 0.70 0.26
CA VAL A 5 2.93 -0.72 0.14
C VAL A 5 3.20 -1.39 1.49
N THR A 6 2.25 -2.16 2.04
CA THR A 6 2.59 -3.04 3.18
C THR A 6 3.55 -4.12 2.72
N ALA A 7 4.73 -4.22 3.32
CA ALA A 7 5.81 -5.04 2.81
C ALA A 7 6.26 -6.13 3.81
N TRP A 8 6.60 -7.29 3.25
CA TRP A 8 7.38 -8.35 3.88
C TRP A 8 8.61 -8.61 3.01
N GLY A 9 9.74 -8.02 3.40
CA GLY A 9 10.93 -7.94 2.56
C GLY A 9 10.67 -7.15 1.28
N ASN A 10 10.80 -7.81 0.12
CA ASN A 10 10.51 -7.24 -1.21
C ASN A 10 9.11 -7.60 -1.73
N ARG A 11 8.25 -8.23 -0.93
CA ARG A 11 6.90 -8.65 -1.32
C ARG A 11 5.83 -7.84 -0.62
N VAL A 12 4.64 -7.75 -1.22
CA VAL A 12 3.45 -7.27 -0.51
C VAL A 12 3.13 -8.24 0.63
N SER A 13 2.92 -7.72 1.84
CA SER A 13 2.42 -8.51 2.96
C SER A 13 1.06 -9.11 2.61
N PRO A 14 0.86 -10.44 2.66
CA PRO A 14 -0.38 -11.09 2.23
C PRO A 14 -1.62 -10.63 3.02
N VAL A 15 -1.44 -10.28 4.29
CA VAL A 15 -2.48 -9.78 5.18
C VAL A 15 -1.96 -8.53 5.88
N PHE A 16 -2.72 -7.43 5.77
CA PHE A 16 -2.42 -6.14 6.37
C PHE A 16 -2.23 -6.24 7.89
N ASP A 17 -3.11 -6.99 8.56
CA ASP A 17 -3.17 -7.13 10.03
C ASP A 17 -1.88 -7.72 10.62
N SER A 18 -1.08 -8.44 9.81
CA SER A 18 0.22 -9.00 10.18
C SER A 18 1.42 -8.17 9.70
N ALA A 19 1.20 -7.16 8.86
CA ALA A 19 2.28 -6.35 8.32
C ALA A 19 2.88 -5.44 9.42
N ARG A 20 4.19 -5.22 9.37
CA ARG A 20 4.90 -4.32 10.31
C ARG A 20 5.72 -3.25 9.61
N THR A 21 5.75 -3.27 8.28
CA THR A 21 6.60 -2.42 7.48
C THR A 21 5.83 -1.87 6.28
N LEU A 22 6.02 -0.58 6.01
CA LEU A 22 5.62 0.09 4.78
C LEU A 22 6.86 0.28 3.90
N LEU A 23 6.77 -0.07 2.62
CA LEU A 23 7.66 0.42 1.58
C LEU A 23 7.04 1.66 0.95
N ILE A 24 7.67 2.80 1.12
CA ILE A 24 7.18 4.09 0.63
C ILE A 24 8.02 4.51 -0.57
N ALA A 25 7.35 4.81 -1.68
CA ALA A 25 7.96 5.25 -2.92
C ALA A 25 7.57 6.68 -3.26
N GLY A 26 8.55 7.49 -3.68
CA GLY A 26 8.32 8.71 -4.44
C GLY A 26 8.15 8.39 -5.92
N ILE A 27 7.18 9.05 -6.58
CA ILE A 27 6.90 8.92 -8.01
C ILE A 27 7.01 10.27 -8.69
N GLU A 28 7.89 10.34 -9.69
CA GLU A 28 8.19 11.50 -10.51
C GLU A 28 8.30 11.05 -11.98
N ASN A 29 7.71 11.80 -12.92
CA ASN A 29 7.78 11.51 -14.35
C ASN A 29 7.50 10.03 -14.71
N LYS A 30 6.42 9.47 -14.12
CA LYS A 30 5.98 8.08 -14.31
C LYS A 30 7.00 7.00 -13.88
N SER A 31 7.94 7.35 -13.00
CA SER A 31 8.99 6.47 -12.50
C SER A 31 9.14 6.58 -10.99
N VAL A 32 9.67 5.53 -10.35
CA VAL A 32 9.99 5.55 -8.93
C VAL A 32 11.30 6.33 -8.74
N SER A 33 11.28 7.43 -7.99
CA SER A 33 12.46 8.27 -7.75
C SER A 33 13.27 7.84 -6.53
N HIS A 34 12.59 7.41 -5.46
CA HIS A 34 13.22 6.93 -4.24
C HIS A 34 12.29 5.96 -3.50
N THR A 35 12.87 5.05 -2.71
CA THR A 35 12.13 4.15 -1.83
C THR A 35 12.72 4.13 -0.43
N THR A 36 11.86 4.11 0.59
CA THR A 36 12.26 3.97 1.99
C THR A 36 11.34 3.01 2.73
N TYR A 37 11.88 2.30 3.72
CA TYR A 37 11.12 1.42 4.60
C TYR A 37 10.80 2.13 5.91
N VAL A 38 9.54 2.05 6.34
CA VAL A 38 9.04 2.66 7.58
C VAL A 38 8.26 1.64 8.38
N SER A 39 8.59 1.49 9.65
CA SER A 39 7.83 0.60 10.56
C SER A 39 6.48 1.21 10.92
N PHE A 40 5.48 0.37 11.10
CA PHE A 40 4.16 0.77 11.61
C PHE A 40 3.52 -0.36 12.42
N HIS A 41 2.45 -0.04 13.16
CA HIS A 41 1.65 -1.03 13.88
C HIS A 41 0.23 -1.11 13.30
N PRO A 42 -0.19 -2.23 12.69
CA PRO A 42 -1.52 -2.38 12.09
C PRO A 42 -2.65 -2.38 13.13
N GLY A 43 -2.36 -2.60 14.42
CA GLY A 43 -3.34 -2.41 15.50
C GLY A 43 -3.60 -0.94 15.85
N ASP A 44 -2.76 -0.02 15.35
CA ASP A 44 -2.89 1.42 15.57
C ASP A 44 -3.23 2.13 14.24
N ILE A 45 -4.47 1.96 13.78
CA ILE A 45 -4.93 2.52 12.49
C ILE A 45 -4.94 4.05 12.49
N GLN A 46 -5.21 4.67 13.64
CA GLN A 46 -5.17 6.12 13.77
C GLN A 46 -3.72 6.63 13.66
N GLY A 47 -2.78 5.99 14.36
CA GLY A 47 -1.36 6.28 14.22
C GLY A 47 -0.84 6.06 12.80
N LEU A 48 -1.28 4.98 12.12
CA LEU A 48 -0.98 4.75 10.71
C LEU A 48 -1.53 5.88 9.81
N SER A 49 -2.77 6.30 10.04
CA SER A 49 -3.39 7.39 9.26
C SER A 49 -2.64 8.71 9.44
N VAL A 50 -2.23 9.03 10.67
CA VAL A 50 -1.39 10.20 10.97
C VAL A 50 -0.02 10.09 10.32
N LEU A 51 0.60 8.91 10.38
CA LEU A 51 1.90 8.62 9.74
C LEU A 51 1.83 8.85 8.23
N LEU A 52 0.83 8.28 7.55
CA LEU A 52 0.65 8.41 6.10
C LEU A 52 0.41 9.86 5.69
N LYS A 53 -0.46 10.59 6.43
CA LYS A 53 -0.69 12.03 6.20
C LYS A 53 0.58 12.85 6.36
N ARG A 54 1.32 12.66 7.47
CA ARG A 54 2.58 13.35 7.74
C ARG A 54 3.63 13.10 6.66
N LEU A 55 3.69 11.88 6.13
CA LEU A 55 4.62 11.53 5.07
C LEU A 55 4.16 11.98 3.67
N GLY A 56 2.94 12.49 3.54
CA GLY A 56 2.35 12.91 2.27
C GLY A 56 2.02 11.72 1.37
N VAL A 57 1.57 10.61 1.95
CA VAL A 57 1.22 9.37 1.25
C VAL A 57 -0.31 9.28 1.10
N PRO A 58 -0.87 9.62 -0.07
CA PRO A 58 -2.31 9.53 -0.32
C PRO A 58 -2.81 8.12 -0.68
N ILE A 59 -1.92 7.20 -1.07
CA ILE A 59 -2.29 5.86 -1.57
C ILE A 59 -1.58 4.78 -0.75
N LEU A 60 -2.33 3.81 -0.25
CA LEU A 60 -1.81 2.59 0.38
C LEU A 60 -2.22 1.37 -0.44
N ILE A 61 -1.23 0.59 -0.86
CA ILE A 61 -1.41 -0.73 -1.48
C ILE A 61 -1.15 -1.81 -0.42
N CYS A 62 -2.03 -2.79 -0.31
CA CYS A 62 -1.85 -3.88 0.64
C CYS A 62 -2.46 -5.19 0.15
N GLY A 63 -2.15 -6.28 0.87
CA GLY A 63 -2.83 -7.57 0.71
C GLY A 63 -4.28 -7.53 1.21
N ALA A 64 -4.75 -8.68 1.70
CA ALA A 64 -6.05 -8.73 2.35
C ALA A 64 -6.07 -7.85 3.61
N ILE A 65 -7.18 -7.17 3.86
CA ILE A 65 -7.37 -6.27 5.00
C ILE A 65 -8.80 -6.40 5.51
N SER A 66 -8.95 -6.45 6.83
CA SER A 66 -10.26 -6.49 7.50
C SER A 66 -11.08 -5.21 7.21
N THR A 67 -12.41 -5.30 7.29
CA THR A 67 -13.31 -4.18 6.95
C THR A 67 -13.08 -2.93 7.81
N SER A 68 -13.01 -3.08 9.13
CA SER A 68 -12.84 -1.95 10.06
C SER A 68 -11.58 -1.10 9.79
N PRO A 69 -10.35 -1.67 9.67
CA PRO A 69 -9.18 -0.87 9.33
C PRO A 69 -9.25 -0.28 7.92
N ALA A 70 -9.88 -0.98 6.97
CA ALA A 70 -10.06 -0.46 5.61
C ALA A 70 -10.95 0.80 5.59
N GLU A 71 -12.10 0.74 6.27
CA GLU A 71 -13.03 1.88 6.40
C GLU A 71 -12.35 3.07 7.06
N ALA A 72 -11.70 2.86 8.22
CA ALA A 72 -11.01 3.91 8.95
C ALA A 72 -9.91 4.61 8.12
N LEU A 73 -9.17 3.86 7.30
CA LEU A 73 -8.19 4.45 6.37
C LEU A 73 -8.85 5.30 5.28
N THR A 74 -9.94 4.80 4.70
CA THR A 74 -10.68 5.53 3.64
C THR A 74 -11.37 6.79 4.17
N GLU A 75 -11.95 6.76 5.37
CA GLU A 75 -12.50 7.94 6.06
C GLU A 75 -11.42 9.00 6.31
N ASN A 76 -10.19 8.56 6.56
CA ASN A 76 -9.02 9.42 6.68
C ASN A 76 -8.45 9.91 5.34
N ARG A 77 -9.19 9.72 4.24
CA ARG A 77 -8.82 10.11 2.85
C ARG A 77 -7.56 9.42 2.32
N ILE A 78 -7.25 8.23 2.82
CA ILE A 78 -6.25 7.36 2.23
C ILE A 78 -6.93 6.51 1.16
N LYS A 79 -6.49 6.62 -0.10
CA LYS A 79 -6.93 5.73 -1.16
C LYS A 79 -6.32 4.35 -0.92
N LEU A 80 -7.18 3.39 -0.60
CA LEU A 80 -6.79 2.01 -0.35
C LEU A 80 -6.92 1.17 -1.62
N ILE A 81 -5.86 0.44 -1.97
CA ILE A 81 -5.85 -0.59 -3.00
C ILE A 81 -5.48 -1.91 -2.30
N SER A 82 -6.47 -2.75 -2.03
CA SER A 82 -6.31 -3.98 -1.27
C SER A 82 -6.31 -5.22 -2.16
N PHE A 83 -6.05 -6.38 -1.55
CA PHE A 83 -5.99 -7.68 -2.22
C PHE A 83 -4.90 -7.76 -3.30
N VAL A 84 -3.78 -7.08 -3.08
CA VAL A 84 -2.60 -7.12 -3.96
C VAL A 84 -1.54 -8.06 -3.40
N SER A 85 -0.89 -8.82 -4.28
CA SER A 85 0.17 -9.77 -3.96
C SER A 85 1.29 -9.74 -4.99
N GLY A 86 2.48 -10.20 -4.61
CA GLY A 86 3.65 -10.25 -5.48
C GLY A 86 4.79 -9.36 -5.00
N ASN A 87 5.71 -9.03 -5.90
CA ASN A 87 6.88 -8.20 -5.62
C ASN A 87 6.48 -6.73 -5.51
N ALA A 88 6.73 -6.11 -4.35
CA ALA A 88 6.32 -4.75 -4.06
C ALA A 88 7.04 -3.71 -4.96
N LEU A 89 8.30 -3.96 -5.33
CA LEU A 89 9.07 -3.06 -6.19
C LEU A 89 8.56 -3.08 -7.62
N GLU A 90 8.23 -4.26 -8.15
CA GLU A 90 7.64 -4.40 -9.49
C GLU A 90 6.27 -3.73 -9.56
N ILE A 91 5.43 -3.94 -8.54
CA ILE A 91 4.12 -3.31 -8.43
C ILE A 91 4.26 -1.77 -8.41
N LEU A 92 5.18 -1.23 -7.61
CA LEU A 92 5.44 0.21 -7.57
C LEU A 92 5.92 0.75 -8.91
N ALA A 93 6.82 0.05 -9.60
CA ALA A 93 7.33 0.45 -10.91
C ALA A 93 6.23 0.45 -11.98
N THR A 94 5.38 -0.58 -12.00
CA THR A 94 4.26 -0.65 -12.95
C THR A 94 3.18 0.37 -12.62
N PHE A 95 2.85 0.54 -11.33
CA PHE A 95 1.90 1.56 -10.90
C PHE A 95 2.39 2.98 -11.23
N ALA A 96 3.68 3.27 -11.05
CA ALA A 96 4.24 4.57 -11.42
C ALA A 96 4.03 4.89 -12.92
N ARG A 97 4.11 3.87 -13.78
CA ARG A 97 3.94 4.03 -15.23
C ARG A 97 2.48 4.12 -15.67
N ARG A 98 1.62 3.27 -15.10
CA ARG A 98 0.24 3.04 -15.58
C ARG A 98 -0.84 3.61 -14.68
N ASN A 99 -0.50 3.98 -13.45
CA ASN A 99 -1.43 4.36 -12.38
C ASN A 99 -2.51 3.29 -12.13
N ALA A 100 -2.13 2.01 -12.29
CA ALA A 100 -3.01 0.85 -12.19
C ALA A 100 -2.24 -0.37 -11.65
N ILE A 101 -2.96 -1.30 -11.03
CA ILE A 101 -2.45 -2.62 -10.64
C ILE A 101 -2.84 -3.62 -11.72
N ASP A 102 -1.86 -4.34 -12.26
CA ASP A 102 -2.12 -5.39 -13.24
C ASP A 102 -2.83 -6.58 -12.54
N THR A 103 -3.78 -7.21 -13.23
CA THR A 103 -4.62 -8.30 -12.68
C THR A 103 -3.81 -9.49 -12.19
N VAL A 104 -2.62 -9.72 -12.74
CA VAL A 104 -1.67 -10.75 -12.30
C VAL A 104 -1.22 -10.58 -10.84
N HIS A 105 -1.32 -9.37 -10.30
CA HIS A 105 -0.98 -9.07 -8.91
C HIS A 105 -2.20 -9.12 -7.98
N MET A 106 -3.42 -9.33 -8.49
CA MET A 106 -4.61 -9.43 -7.65
C MET A 106 -4.70 -10.82 -7.00
N MET A 107 -5.04 -10.87 -5.71
CA MET A 107 -5.25 -12.11 -4.99
C MET A 107 -6.52 -12.83 -5.51
N PRO A 108 -6.54 -14.17 -5.57
CA PRO A 108 -7.76 -14.92 -5.88
C PRO A 108 -8.91 -14.56 -4.93
N GLY A 109 -10.12 -14.45 -5.47
CA GLY A 109 -11.31 -14.11 -4.68
C GLY A 109 -11.37 -12.65 -4.22
N SER A 110 -10.47 -11.78 -4.68
CA SER A 110 -10.60 -10.34 -4.46
C SER A 110 -11.94 -9.86 -5.02
N PRO A 111 -12.71 -9.04 -4.29
CA PRO A 111 -13.88 -8.39 -4.87
C PRO A 111 -13.42 -7.55 -6.06
N LEU A 112 -13.95 -7.84 -7.25
CA LEU A 112 -13.74 -6.99 -8.43
C LEU A 112 -14.31 -5.60 -8.08
N ARG A 113 -13.43 -4.60 -7.98
CA ARG A 113 -13.79 -3.19 -7.77
C ARG A 113 -13.17 -2.33 -8.84
#